data_AF-A0A937XCG7-F1
#
_entry.id   AF-A0A937XCG7-F1
#
_cell.length_a   1.000
_cell.length_b   1.000
_cell.length_c   1.000
_cell.angle_alpha   90.00
_cell.angle_beta   90.00
_cell.angle_gamma   90.00
#
_symmetry.space_group_name_H-M   'P 1'
#
loop_
_entity.id
_entity.type
_entity.pdbx_description
1 polymer ?
#
loop_
_entity_poly.entity_id
_entity_poly.type
_entity_poly.pdbx_seq_one_letter_code
_entity_poly.pdbx_strand_id
1 'polypeptide(L)'
;MLHEFAVDPEVLRTEDALLRYVDCFGANTGRLIARFPNDWTRRIYELHPAGRRSGPRIEILLGKLKHRMWRGEGRSYDGQGTWLEKAEAQHEVKAFQAILAKANPRDNPDILLADSLCEEDDLWSVSTDCLVERTPDAISKALAPIMKNARSYVMIVEPYFAPDECGRMSLS
;
A
#
# COMPACT_ATOMS: atom_id res chain seq x y z
N MET A 1 -3.56 10.61 -3.48
CA MET A 1 -2.60 9.77 -4.21
C MET A 1 -2.51 8.39 -3.59
N LEU A 2 -1.88 7.42 -4.26
CA LEU A 2 -1.66 6.07 -3.74
C LEU A 2 -0.24 5.94 -3.16
N HIS A 3 -0.16 5.40 -1.95
CA HIS A 3 1.05 5.25 -1.15
C HIS A 3 1.24 3.78 -0.77
N GLU A 4 2.48 3.30 -0.83
CA GLU A 4 2.84 1.93 -0.49
C GLU A 4 3.31 1.84 0.97
N PHE A 5 2.63 1.04 1.80
CA PHE A 5 2.98 0.81 3.21
C PHE A 5 3.50 -0.60 3.41
N ALA A 6 4.65 -0.75 4.06
CA ALA A 6 5.05 -2.07 4.56
C ALA A 6 4.29 -2.34 5.87
N VAL A 7 3.65 -3.50 5.99
CA VAL A 7 2.92 -3.87 7.20
C VAL A 7 3.51 -5.14 7.75
N ASP A 8 3.97 -5.13 8.99
CA ASP A 8 4.48 -6.32 9.66
C ASP A 8 3.33 -7.35 9.79
N PRO A 9 3.47 -8.59 9.28
CA PRO A 9 2.50 -9.65 9.48
C PRO A 9 2.06 -9.84 10.94
N GLU A 10 2.94 -9.57 11.90
CA GLU A 10 2.64 -9.65 13.33
C GLU A 10 1.53 -8.69 13.76
N VAL A 11 1.45 -7.50 13.15
CA VAL A 11 0.41 -6.49 13.44
C VAL A 11 -0.98 -7.05 13.17
N LEU A 12 -1.12 -7.88 12.14
CA LEU A 12 -2.40 -8.42 11.68
C LEU A 12 -2.65 -9.87 12.13
N ARG A 13 -1.92 -10.35 13.15
CA ARG A 13 -1.97 -11.77 13.55
C ARG A 13 -3.29 -12.20 14.20
N THR A 14 -4.12 -11.28 14.70
CA THR A 14 -5.39 -11.61 15.37
C THR A 14 -6.58 -11.16 14.54
N GLU A 15 -7.73 -11.80 14.75
CA GLU A 15 -8.98 -11.38 14.11
C GLU A 15 -9.35 -9.93 14.44
N ASP A 16 -9.19 -9.50 15.70
CA ASP A 16 -9.46 -8.12 16.11
C ASP A 16 -8.56 -7.11 15.40
N ALA A 17 -7.26 -7.43 15.24
CA ALA A 17 -6.35 -6.57 14.50
C ALA A 17 -6.69 -6.51 13.02
N LEU A 18 -7.04 -7.65 12.40
CA LEU A 18 -7.52 -7.67 11.02
C LEU A 18 -8.76 -6.79 10.85
N LEU A 19 -9.75 -6.91 11.73
CA LEU A 19 -10.95 -6.08 11.70
C LEU A 19 -10.64 -4.59 11.87
N ARG A 20 -9.70 -4.25 12.76
CA ARG A 20 -9.28 -2.87 13.00
C ARG A 20 -8.64 -2.23 11.77
N TYR A 21 -7.71 -2.93 11.12
CA TYR A 21 -6.87 -2.31 10.08
C TYR A 21 -7.31 -2.58 8.64
N VAL A 22 -8.15 -3.60 8.37
CA VAL A 22 -8.48 -3.99 6.99
C VAL A 22 -9.06 -2.85 6.15
N ASP A 23 -9.86 -1.97 6.76
CA ASP A 23 -10.53 -0.89 6.05
C ASP A 23 -9.71 0.42 6.04
N CYS A 24 -8.59 0.47 6.75
CA CYS A 24 -7.61 1.55 6.63
C CYS A 24 -6.87 1.52 5.28
N PHE A 25 -6.80 0.35 4.64
CA PHE A 25 -6.11 0.16 3.36
C PHE A 25 -7.10 0.08 2.19
N GLY A 26 -6.69 0.51 1.01
CA GLY A 26 -7.48 0.51 -0.21
C GLY A 26 -7.15 1.71 -1.10
N ALA A 27 -7.54 1.63 -2.37
CA ALA A 27 -7.34 2.75 -3.28
C ALA A 27 -8.11 4.01 -2.84
N ASN A 28 -9.26 3.82 -2.20
CA ASN A 28 -10.10 4.89 -1.65
C ASN A 28 -9.51 5.58 -0.41
N THR A 29 -8.55 4.95 0.27
CA THR A 29 -7.87 5.55 1.44
C THR A 29 -6.48 6.07 1.09
N GLY A 30 -6.04 5.92 -0.16
CA GLY A 30 -4.69 6.25 -0.58
C GLY A 30 -3.61 5.29 -0.05
N ARG A 31 -3.95 4.31 0.81
CA ARG A 31 -2.99 3.43 1.50
C ARG A 31 -3.06 2.02 0.92
N LEU A 32 -2.00 1.54 0.29
CA LEU A 32 -1.91 0.17 -0.24
C LEU A 32 -0.80 -0.61 0.47
N ILE A 33 -1.01 -1.90 0.67
CA ILE A 33 -0.07 -2.75 1.41
C ILE A 33 1.00 -3.29 0.46
N ALA A 34 2.27 -3.04 0.76
CA ALA A 34 3.38 -3.65 0.07
C ALA A 34 3.26 -5.18 0.11
N ARG A 35 3.42 -5.83 -1.03
CA ARG A 35 3.53 -7.29 -1.09
C ARG A 35 4.93 -7.73 -0.71
N PHE A 36 5.26 -7.59 0.58
CA PHE A 36 6.58 -7.86 1.09
C PHE A 36 6.57 -8.69 2.39
N PRO A 37 7.12 -9.91 2.38
CA PRO A 37 7.59 -10.66 1.21
C PRO A 37 6.45 -11.14 0.30
N ASN A 38 6.77 -11.83 -0.81
CA ASN A 38 5.76 -12.33 -1.77
C ASN A 38 4.69 -13.25 -1.15
N ASP A 39 5.05 -13.93 -0.06
CA ASP A 39 4.23 -14.82 0.75
C ASP A 39 3.67 -14.16 2.02
N TRP A 40 3.64 -12.82 2.08
CA TRP A 40 3.16 -12.03 3.23
C TRP A 40 1.83 -12.53 3.82
N THR A 41 0.82 -12.79 2.97
CA THR A 41 -0.48 -13.30 3.45
C THR A 41 -0.37 -14.69 4.09
N ARG A 42 0.54 -15.55 3.59
CA ARG A 42 0.79 -16.88 4.18
C ARG A 42 1.37 -16.74 5.59
N ARG A 43 2.26 -15.78 5.81
CA ARG A 43 2.84 -15.51 7.13
C ARG A 43 1.78 -15.12 8.15
N ILE A 44 0.80 -14.30 7.78
CA ILE A 44 -0.29 -13.94 8.69
C ILE A 44 -1.07 -15.19 9.13
N TYR A 45 -1.37 -16.11 8.21
CA TYR A 45 -2.00 -17.39 8.56
C TYR A 45 -1.17 -18.22 9.55
N GLU A 46 0.15 -18.24 9.37
CA GLU A 46 1.07 -19.01 10.22
C GLU A 46 1.23 -18.39 11.61
N LEU A 47 1.15 -17.06 11.71
CA LEU A 47 1.21 -16.33 12.97
C LEU A 47 -0.13 -16.29 13.72
N HIS A 48 -1.24 -16.58 13.04
CA HIS A 48 -2.57 -16.50 13.64
C HIS A 48 -2.71 -17.54 14.78
N PRO A 49 -3.26 -17.19 15.96
CA PRO A 49 -3.37 -18.13 17.09
C PRO A 49 -4.16 -19.42 16.78
N ALA A 50 -5.18 -19.33 15.92
CA ALA A 50 -5.93 -20.49 15.44
C ALA A 50 -5.19 -21.29 14.34
N GLY A 51 -4.05 -20.80 13.87
CA GLY A 51 -3.26 -21.33 12.76
C GLY A 51 -4.10 -21.57 11.50
N ARG A 52 -3.84 -22.69 10.82
CA ARG A 52 -4.59 -23.14 9.63
C ARG A 52 -6.05 -23.51 9.87
N ARG A 53 -6.52 -23.52 11.13
CA ARG A 53 -7.94 -23.70 11.47
C ARG A 53 -8.67 -22.37 11.63
N SER A 54 -8.06 -21.27 11.19
CA SER A 54 -8.69 -19.97 11.10
C SER A 54 -10.06 -20.10 10.42
N GLY A 55 -11.12 -19.65 11.09
CA GLY A 55 -12.48 -19.76 10.56
C GLY A 55 -12.68 -18.96 9.27
N PRO A 56 -13.80 -19.17 8.56
CA PRO A 56 -14.09 -18.56 7.26
C PRO A 56 -14.02 -17.02 7.26
N ARG A 57 -14.23 -16.39 8.42
CA ARG A 57 -14.14 -14.93 8.58
C ARG A 57 -12.73 -14.39 8.34
N ILE A 58 -11.69 -15.07 8.83
CA ILE A 58 -10.30 -14.65 8.64
C ILE A 58 -9.92 -14.77 7.16
N GLU A 59 -10.38 -15.83 6.48
CA GLU A 59 -10.16 -16.00 5.04
C GLU A 59 -10.78 -14.86 4.23
N ILE A 60 -11.99 -14.42 4.60
CA ILE A 60 -12.64 -13.26 3.97
C ILE A 60 -11.82 -11.98 4.20
N LEU A 61 -11.35 -11.73 5.43
CA LEU A 61 -10.56 -10.54 5.76
C LEU A 61 -9.21 -10.52 5.02
N LEU A 62 -8.50 -11.64 5.00
CA LEU A 62 -7.25 -11.77 4.25
C LEU A 62 -7.48 -11.71 2.74
N GLY A 63 -8.61 -12.22 2.26
CA GLY A 63 -9.08 -12.04 0.89
C GLY A 63 -9.21 -10.56 0.54
N LYS A 64 -9.91 -9.77 1.37
CA LYS A 64 -10.01 -8.31 1.21
C LYS A 64 -8.63 -7.64 1.20
N LEU A 65 -7.74 -8.01 2.12
CA LEU A 65 -6.38 -7.45 2.16
C LEU A 65 -5.59 -7.74 0.89
N LYS A 66 -5.70 -8.94 0.31
CA LYS A 66 -5.10 -9.24 -1.00
C LYS A 66 -5.52 -8.23 -2.06
N HIS A 67 -6.78 -7.77 -2.06
CA HIS A 67 -7.29 -6.75 -2.98
C HIS A 67 -6.71 -5.35 -2.75
N ARG A 68 -6.21 -5.09 -1.54
CA ARG A 68 -5.63 -3.82 -1.08
C ARG A 68 -4.09 -3.81 -1.16
N MET A 69 -3.48 -4.84 -1.75
CA MET A 69 -2.02 -4.92 -1.91
C MET A 69 -1.55 -4.14 -3.15
N TRP A 70 -0.39 -3.50 -2.99
CA TRP A 70 0.40 -2.90 -4.04
C TRP A 70 0.85 -3.96 -5.06
N ARG A 71 0.62 -3.70 -6.34
CA ARG A 71 0.93 -4.59 -7.47
C ARG A 71 2.23 -4.23 -8.20
N GLY A 72 2.97 -3.23 -7.72
CA GLY A 72 4.25 -2.85 -8.30
C GLY A 72 5.30 -3.96 -8.23
N GLU A 73 6.49 -3.66 -8.78
CA GLU A 73 7.63 -4.57 -8.76
C GLU A 73 7.88 -5.11 -7.34
N GLY A 74 7.92 -6.44 -7.24
CA GLY A 74 8.15 -7.13 -5.98
C GLY A 74 9.52 -6.80 -5.40
N ARG A 75 9.59 -6.73 -4.08
CA ARG A 75 10.83 -6.50 -3.34
C ARG A 75 11.52 -7.82 -3.04
N SER A 76 12.85 -7.84 -3.08
CA SER A 76 13.62 -9.03 -2.80
C SER A 76 13.61 -9.35 -1.31
N TYR A 77 13.43 -10.63 -0.98
CA TYR A 77 13.49 -11.11 0.40
C TYR A 77 14.29 -12.40 0.43
N ASP A 78 15.42 -12.37 1.14
CA ASP A 78 16.42 -13.46 1.19
C ASP A 78 16.15 -14.49 2.28
N GLY A 79 15.12 -14.28 3.12
CA GLY A 79 14.79 -15.20 4.21
C GLY A 79 15.63 -15.06 5.47
N GLN A 80 16.62 -14.17 5.50
CA GLN A 80 17.54 -14.03 6.63
C GLN A 80 17.09 -12.90 7.56
N GLY A 81 17.37 -13.00 8.86
CA GLY A 81 16.99 -11.98 9.83
C GLY A 81 15.47 -11.85 10.06
N THR A 82 15.08 -10.82 10.80
CA THR A 82 13.68 -10.51 11.10
C THR A 82 12.98 -9.85 9.90
N TRP A 83 11.65 -9.90 9.88
CA TRP A 83 10.89 -9.19 8.84
C TRP A 83 11.15 -7.68 8.89
N LEU A 84 11.18 -7.10 10.09
CA LEU A 84 11.36 -5.66 10.28
C LEU A 84 12.70 -5.18 9.75
N GLU A 85 13.80 -5.87 10.07
CA GLU A 85 15.14 -5.56 9.54
C GLU A 85 15.16 -5.50 8.01
N LYS A 86 14.47 -6.46 7.38
CA LYS A 86 14.39 -6.52 5.92
C LYS A 86 13.46 -5.47 5.34
N ALA A 87 12.40 -5.09 6.05
CA ALA A 87 11.54 -3.99 5.65
C ALA A 87 12.30 -2.65 5.70
N GLU A 88 13.06 -2.40 6.77
CA GLU A 88 13.94 -1.23 6.90
C GLU A 88 14.98 -1.20 5.76
N ALA A 89 15.71 -2.30 5.52
CA ALA A 89 16.69 -2.37 4.43
C ALA A 89 16.07 -2.14 3.04
N GLN A 90 14.85 -2.65 2.81
CA GLN A 90 14.13 -2.41 1.55
C GLN A 90 13.61 -0.99 1.44
N HIS A 91 13.29 -0.33 2.56
CA HIS A 91 12.90 1.06 2.59
C HIS A 91 14.05 1.95 2.10
N GLU A 92 15.30 1.66 2.49
CA GLU A 92 16.48 2.38 2.02
C GLU A 92 16.69 2.26 0.50
N VAL A 93 16.43 1.09 -0.08
CA VAL A 93 16.54 0.86 -1.53
C VAL A 93 15.41 1.53 -2.29
N LYS A 94 14.19 1.42 -1.77
CA LYS A 94 12.97 1.98 -2.34
C LYS A 94 12.03 2.35 -1.21
N ALA A 95 11.91 3.62 -0.90
CA ALA A 95 11.11 4.07 0.23
C ALA A 95 9.66 3.56 0.16
N PHE A 96 9.16 3.10 1.30
CA PHE A 96 7.72 3.03 1.56
C PHE A 96 7.23 4.43 1.99
N GLN A 97 5.92 4.63 2.05
CA GLN A 97 5.38 5.77 2.77
C GLN A 97 5.64 5.65 4.27
N ALA A 98 5.44 4.45 4.82
CA ALA A 98 5.77 4.10 6.20
C ALA A 98 5.86 2.58 6.37
N ILE A 99 6.42 2.15 7.50
CA ILE A 99 6.43 0.76 7.95
C ILE A 99 5.56 0.66 9.19
N LEU A 100 4.45 -0.08 9.14
CA LEU A 100 3.59 -0.35 10.29
C LEU A 100 4.08 -1.60 11.02
N ALA A 101 4.52 -1.46 12.27
CA ALA A 101 5.08 -2.55 13.06
C ALA A 101 4.59 -2.53 14.52
N LYS A 102 4.87 -3.60 15.28
CA LYS A 102 4.58 -3.66 16.73
C LYS A 102 5.64 -2.98 17.59
N ALA A 103 6.86 -2.86 17.08
CA ALA A 103 7.99 -2.33 17.82
C ALA A 103 8.90 -1.56 16.87
N ASN A 104 9.60 -0.57 17.43
CA ASN A 104 10.59 0.23 16.74
C ASN A 104 11.91 0.20 17.54
N PRO A 105 12.62 -0.94 17.58
CA PRO A 105 13.78 -1.12 18.43
C PRO A 105 15.01 -0.29 17.99
N ARG A 106 14.99 0.24 16.76
CA ARG A 106 16.09 1.01 16.16
C ARG A 106 15.80 2.51 16.08
N ASP A 107 14.66 2.94 16.63
CA ASP A 107 14.22 4.33 16.62
C ASP A 107 14.17 4.94 15.20
N ASN A 108 13.68 4.16 14.24
CA ASN A 108 13.56 4.57 12.85
C ASN A 108 12.31 5.46 12.68
N PRO A 109 12.43 6.71 12.18
CA PRO A 109 11.30 7.64 12.06
C PRO A 109 10.23 7.18 11.06
N ASP A 110 10.56 6.30 10.13
CA ASP A 110 9.62 5.77 9.13
C ASP A 110 8.76 4.61 9.66
N ILE A 111 8.96 4.22 10.92
CA ILE A 111 8.18 3.15 11.58
C ILE A 111 7.05 3.76 12.41
N LEU A 112 5.83 3.38 12.06
CA LEU A 112 4.62 3.63 12.84
C LEU A 112 4.30 2.44 13.74
N LEU A 113 4.10 2.68 15.03
CA LEU A 113 3.72 1.66 15.99
C LEU A 113 2.21 1.42 15.93
N ALA A 114 1.80 0.19 15.65
CA ALA A 114 0.38 -0.14 15.46
C ALA A 114 -0.49 0.22 16.67
N ASP A 115 -0.01 -0.03 17.89
CA ASP A 115 -0.79 0.18 19.12
C ASP A 115 -0.92 1.66 19.52
N SER A 116 -0.09 2.54 18.97
CA SER A 116 -0.13 3.99 19.22
C SER A 116 -0.43 4.81 17.96
N LEU A 117 -0.87 4.15 16.89
CA LEU A 117 -1.16 4.78 15.61
C LEU A 117 -2.32 5.77 15.76
N CYS A 118 -2.11 6.99 15.26
CA CYS A 118 -3.05 8.09 15.30
C CYS A 118 -3.41 8.54 13.87
N GLU A 119 -4.60 9.10 13.65
CA GLU A 119 -4.96 9.59 12.31
C GLU A 119 -4.18 10.87 11.96
N GLU A 120 -3.70 11.59 12.97
CA GLU A 120 -2.89 12.80 12.83
C GLU A 120 -1.40 12.52 12.58
N ASP A 121 -0.96 11.25 12.58
CA ASP A 121 0.43 10.92 12.27
C ASP A 121 0.75 11.30 10.81
N ASP A 122 1.76 12.15 10.60
CA ASP A 122 2.11 12.71 9.27
C ASP A 122 2.33 11.62 8.20
N LEU A 123 2.94 10.48 8.59
CA LEU A 123 3.19 9.37 7.67
C LEU A 123 1.93 8.52 7.38
N TRP A 124 0.91 8.60 8.23
CA TRP A 124 -0.35 7.88 8.09
C TRP A 124 -1.44 8.70 7.41
N SER A 125 -1.47 10.00 7.68
CA SER A 125 -2.39 11.00 7.12
C SER A 125 -2.01 11.35 5.67
N VAL A 126 -2.40 10.47 4.74
CA VAL A 126 -2.14 10.68 3.30
C VAL A 126 -3.34 11.32 2.61
N SER A 127 -3.09 12.32 1.75
CA SER A 127 -4.15 12.86 0.89
C SER A 127 -4.51 11.87 -0.22
N THR A 128 -5.81 11.70 -0.50
CA THR A 128 -6.30 10.95 -1.66
C THR A 128 -6.32 11.77 -2.95
N ASP A 129 -6.23 13.09 -2.87
CA ASP A 129 -6.12 13.99 -4.02
C ASP A 129 -4.69 14.55 -4.16
N CYS A 130 -4.45 15.27 -5.25
CA CYS A 130 -3.30 16.15 -5.38
C CYS A 130 -3.59 17.20 -6.46
N LEU A 131 -2.94 18.36 -6.34
CA LEU A 131 -2.90 19.34 -7.41
C LEU A 131 -1.84 18.88 -8.43
N VAL A 132 -2.24 18.72 -9.68
CA VAL A 132 -1.35 18.32 -10.77
C VAL A 132 -1.30 19.45 -11.78
N GLU A 133 -0.10 19.81 -12.20
CA GLU A 133 0.07 20.73 -13.32
C GLU A 133 -0.61 20.17 -14.57
N ARG A 134 -1.26 21.04 -15.36
CA ARG A 134 -1.97 20.63 -16.58
C ARG A 134 -1.00 20.39 -17.74
N THR A 135 0.01 19.55 -17.51
CA THR A 135 0.94 19.07 -18.53
C THR A 135 0.76 17.56 -18.72
N PRO A 136 0.93 17.04 -19.94
CA PRO A 136 0.81 15.61 -20.21
C PRO A 136 1.70 14.76 -19.29
N ASP A 137 2.94 15.21 -19.04
CA ASP A 137 3.90 14.50 -18.19
C ASP A 137 3.47 14.46 -16.73
N ALA A 138 3.01 15.60 -16.18
CA ALA A 138 2.57 15.66 -14.79
C ALA A 138 1.32 14.80 -14.56
N ILE A 139 0.34 14.87 -15.46
CA ILE A 139 -0.88 14.04 -15.39
C ILE A 139 -0.51 12.55 -15.52
N SER A 140 0.33 12.18 -16.49
CA SER A 140 0.74 10.79 -16.69
C SER A 140 1.48 10.25 -15.46
N LYS A 141 2.37 11.05 -14.87
CA LYS A 141 3.09 10.68 -13.65
C LYS A 141 2.14 10.51 -12.46
N ALA A 142 1.15 11.38 -12.31
CA ALA A 142 0.16 11.29 -11.24
C ALA A 142 -0.79 10.08 -11.41
N LEU A 143 -1.17 9.74 -12.65
CA LEU A 143 -2.04 8.60 -12.93
C LEU A 143 -1.31 7.26 -12.89
N ALA A 144 0.00 7.23 -13.12
CA ALA A 144 0.77 5.98 -13.21
C ALA A 144 0.58 5.01 -12.03
N PRO A 145 0.59 5.44 -10.75
CA PRO A 145 0.31 4.56 -9.61
C PRO A 145 -1.09 3.94 -9.66
N ILE A 146 -2.11 4.71 -10.08
CA ILE A 146 -3.49 4.23 -10.19
C ILE A 146 -3.57 3.18 -11.29
N MET A 147 -3.01 3.47 -12.46
CA MET A 147 -3.00 2.57 -13.61
C MET A 147 -2.26 1.26 -13.31
N LYS A 148 -1.10 1.32 -12.63
CA LYS A 148 -0.31 0.13 -12.26
C LYS A 148 -1.00 -0.76 -11.22
N ASN A 149 -1.79 -0.17 -10.33
CA ASN A 149 -2.45 -0.89 -9.23
C ASN A 149 -3.90 -1.28 -9.53
N ALA A 150 -4.49 -0.78 -10.62
CA ALA A 150 -5.81 -1.17 -11.06
C ALA A 150 -5.92 -2.68 -11.31
N ARG A 151 -7.09 -3.25 -11.01
CA ARG A 151 -7.37 -4.68 -11.18
C ARG A 151 -8.23 -5.01 -12.40
N SER A 152 -9.25 -4.19 -12.64
CA SER A 152 -10.30 -4.51 -13.61
C SER A 152 -10.55 -3.35 -14.54
N TYR A 153 -10.98 -2.21 -14.01
CA TYR A 153 -11.27 -1.03 -14.79
C TYR A 153 -10.78 0.22 -14.06
N VAL A 154 -10.38 1.22 -14.84
CA VAL A 154 -10.16 2.60 -14.39
C VAL A 154 -11.15 3.45 -15.18
N MET A 155 -11.99 4.18 -14.47
CA MET A 155 -12.89 5.16 -15.08
C MET A 155 -12.23 6.53 -14.99
N ILE A 156 -11.88 7.10 -16.14
CA ILE A 156 -11.35 8.45 -16.24
C ILE A 156 -12.50 9.34 -16.69
N VAL A 157 -12.80 10.37 -15.91
CA VAL A 157 -13.79 11.39 -16.25
C VAL A 157 -13.02 12.66 -16.58
N GLU A 158 -12.67 12.82 -17.85
CA GLU A 158 -11.97 14.01 -18.36
C GLU A 158 -12.81 14.63 -19.48
N PRO A 159 -13.48 15.77 -19.22
CA PRO A 159 -14.35 16.42 -20.20
C PRO A 159 -13.64 16.82 -21.51
N TYR A 160 -12.33 17.03 -21.49
CA TYR A 160 -11.56 17.54 -22.62
C TYR A 160 -10.56 16.51 -23.21
N PHE A 161 -10.77 15.22 -22.95
CA PHE A 161 -9.87 14.18 -23.45
C PHE A 161 -10.06 13.97 -24.96
N ALA A 162 -9.16 14.56 -25.76
CA ALA A 162 -9.14 14.46 -27.21
C ALA A 162 -7.83 13.81 -27.72
N PRO A 163 -7.72 12.47 -27.71
CA PRO A 163 -6.47 11.77 -28.05
C PRO A 163 -6.05 11.95 -29.53
N ASP A 164 -6.98 12.33 -30.39
CA ASP A 164 -6.77 12.50 -31.83
C ASP A 164 -6.37 13.93 -32.23
N GLU A 165 -6.44 14.89 -31.30
CA GLU A 165 -6.01 16.28 -31.52
C GLU A 165 -4.50 16.43 -31.26
N CYS A 166 -3.70 15.67 -32.01
CA CYS A 166 -2.24 15.85 -32.01
C CYS A 166 -1.92 17.18 -32.70
N GLY A 167 -1.74 18.26 -31.91
CA GLY A 167 -1.09 19.50 -32.31
C GLY A 167 -1.60 20.11 -33.62
N ARG A 168 -2.86 20.55 -33.68
CA ARG A 168 -3.17 21.69 -34.55
C ARG A 168 -2.50 22.91 -33.94
N MET A 169 -1.20 23.10 -34.22
CA MET A 169 -0.63 24.43 -34.17
C MET A 169 -1.50 25.28 -35.09
N SER A 170 -2.27 26.19 -34.48
CA SER A 170 -2.97 27.22 -35.21
C SER A 170 -1.92 28.01 -35.99
N LEU A 171 -1.78 27.70 -37.28
CA LEU A 171 -1.10 28.58 -38.22
C LEU A 171 -2.01 29.80 -38.38
N SER A 172 -1.80 30.80 -37.53
CA SER A 172 -2.26 32.18 -37.74
C SER A 172 -1.16 32.96 -38.41
#